data_AF-B4LPN7-F1
#
_entry.id   AF-B4LPN7-F1
#
_cell.length_a   1.000
_cell.length_b   1.000
_cell.length_c   1.000
_cell.angle_alpha   90.00
_cell.angle_beta   90.00
_cell.angle_gamma   90.00
#
_symmetry.space_group_name_H-M   'P 1'
#
loop_
_entity.id
_entity.type
_entity.pdbx_description
1 polymer ?
#
loop_
_entity_poly.entity_id
_entity_poly.type
_entity_poly.pdbx_seq_one_letter_code
_entity_poly.pdbx_strand_id
1 'polypeptide(L)'
;MNVIGRMNALDCVGEDDVMSLRIICTLARNHKYNIEELDKYGNTALLKACYLGKFECARVLLDFGANIYAINYFGQNALTLATYAGHLQLVIELLRRRPYQDFNLSSLTPAVCVAAMRQHKALEDYFMRLDPMGTPALRTVHGLGINNLRHMVKLKLKTKQSKPIFINIIK
;
A
#
# COMPACT_ATOMS: atom_id res chain seq x y z
N MET A 1 28.56 1.93 25.02
CA MET A 1 28.07 0.57 24.72
C MET A 1 26.56 0.56 24.84
N ASN A 2 25.83 0.75 23.73
CA ASN A 2 24.38 0.58 23.68
C ASN A 2 24.08 -0.13 22.35
N VAL A 3 24.36 -1.44 22.30
CA VAL A 3 24.20 -2.27 21.09
C VAL A 3 23.13 -3.34 21.29
N ILE A 4 22.42 -3.32 22.43
CA ILE A 4 21.18 -4.08 22.60
C ILE A 4 20.05 -3.04 22.54
N GLY A 5 19.78 -2.56 21.33
CA GLY A 5 18.60 -1.74 21.07
C GLY A 5 17.37 -2.49 21.53
N ARG A 6 16.43 -1.81 22.21
CA ARG A 6 15.13 -2.39 22.54
C ARG A 6 14.51 -2.91 21.23
N MET A 7 14.47 -4.23 21.07
CA MET A 7 13.81 -4.86 19.92
C MET A 7 12.35 -4.42 19.90
N ASN A 8 11.95 -3.69 18.86
CA ASN A 8 10.60 -3.16 18.68
C ASN A 8 9.90 -3.81 17.48
N ALA A 9 8.63 -3.49 17.27
CA ALA A 9 7.86 -4.07 16.17
C ALA A 9 8.44 -3.75 14.78
N LEU A 10 9.09 -2.58 14.62
CA LEU A 10 9.71 -2.18 13.36
C LEU A 10 10.94 -3.05 13.01
N ASP A 11 11.74 -3.41 14.00
CA ASP A 11 12.92 -4.26 13.84
C ASP A 11 12.50 -5.68 13.47
N CYS A 12 11.56 -6.27 14.21
CA CYS A 12 11.04 -7.61 13.91
C CYS A 12 10.45 -7.70 12.49
N VAL A 13 9.73 -6.67 12.03
CA VAL A 13 9.23 -6.62 10.65
C VAL A 13 10.37 -6.51 9.62
N GLY A 14 11.44 -5.79 9.95
CA GLY A 14 12.63 -5.68 9.10
C GLY A 14 13.35 -7.00 8.92
N GLU A 15 13.47 -7.77 10.01
CA GLU A 15 14.12 -9.08 10.05
C GLU A 15 13.20 -10.25 9.65
N ASP A 16 11.90 -9.98 9.47
CA ASP A 16 10.85 -10.98 9.24
C ASP A 16 10.66 -11.98 10.40
N ASP A 17 10.98 -11.54 11.63
CA ASP A 17 10.81 -12.35 12.82
C ASP A 17 9.37 -12.26 13.36
N VAL A 18 8.51 -13.12 12.81
CA VAL A 18 7.10 -13.23 13.20
C VAL A 18 6.93 -13.67 14.65
N MET A 19 7.87 -14.45 15.19
CA MET A 19 7.77 -15.00 16.54
C MET A 19 8.01 -13.91 17.58
N SER A 20 9.12 -13.18 17.44
CA SER A 20 9.42 -12.03 18.29
C SER A 20 8.37 -10.94 18.16
N LEU A 21 7.88 -10.68 16.94
CA LEU A 21 6.80 -9.73 16.71
C LEU A 21 5.54 -10.10 17.51
N ARG A 22 5.15 -11.38 17.52
CA ARG A 22 3.97 -11.86 18.26
C ARG A 22 4.15 -11.72 19.77
N ILE A 23 5.35 -11.98 20.28
CA ILE A 23 5.68 -11.77 21.70
C ILE A 23 5.53 -10.29 22.06
N ILE A 24 6.12 -9.38 21.27
CA ILE A 24 6.01 -7.93 21.47
C ILE A 24 4.54 -7.48 21.43
N CYS A 25 3.76 -7.94 20.44
CA CYS A 25 2.34 -7.59 20.34
C CYS A 25 1.51 -8.11 21.52
N THR A 26 1.85 -9.29 22.06
CA THR A 26 1.19 -9.84 23.26
C THR A 26 1.51 -9.01 24.50
N LEU A 27 2.76 -8.57 24.64
CA LEU A 27 3.20 -7.75 25.77
C LEU A 27 2.74 -6.29 25.69
N ALA A 28 2.38 -5.80 24.50
CA ALA A 28 1.82 -4.45 24.31
C ALA A 28 0.53 -4.22 25.10
N ARG A 29 -0.26 -5.28 25.35
CA ARG A 29 -1.47 -5.23 26.21
C ARG A 29 -1.17 -4.81 27.65
N ASN A 30 0.06 -5.00 28.12
CA ASN A 30 0.50 -4.61 29.46
C ASN A 30 1.16 -3.21 29.48
N HIS A 31 0.94 -2.38 28.45
CA HIS A 31 1.49 -1.02 28.28
C HIS A 31 3.02 -0.90 28.27
N LYS A 32 3.76 -2.02 28.17
CA LYS A 32 5.23 -2.04 28.15
C LYS A 32 5.84 -1.83 26.76
N TYR A 33 5.07 -2.11 25.70
CA TYR A 33 5.50 -2.01 24.31
C TYR A 33 4.47 -1.25 23.48
N ASN A 34 4.96 -0.42 22.55
CA ASN A 34 4.12 0.32 21.61
C ASN A 34 4.31 -0.27 20.20
N ILE A 35 3.23 -0.77 19.60
CA ILE A 35 3.26 -1.31 18.22
C ILE A 35 3.15 -0.21 17.15
N GLU A 36 2.80 1.02 17.54
CA GLU A 36 2.65 2.19 16.67
C GLU A 36 3.89 3.11 16.68
N GLU A 37 5.06 2.57 17.05
CA GLU A 37 6.32 3.29 16.88
C GLU A 37 6.57 3.61 15.40
N LEU A 38 7.16 4.77 15.16
CA LEU A 38 7.41 5.31 13.82
C LEU A 38 8.89 5.21 13.44
N ASP A 39 9.17 4.77 12.22
CA ASP A 39 10.51 4.89 11.65
C ASP A 39 10.82 6.32 11.17
N LYS A 40 12.02 6.53 10.60
CA LYS A 40 12.46 7.83 10.06
C LYS A 40 11.60 8.39 8.92
N TYR A 41 10.72 7.59 8.34
CA TYR A 41 9.79 7.97 7.27
C TYR A 41 8.35 8.13 7.77
N GLY A 42 8.12 7.94 9.07
CA GLY A 42 6.78 7.94 9.67
C GLY A 42 6.03 6.64 9.43
N ASN A 43 6.69 5.55 9.03
CA ASN A 43 6.02 4.26 8.90
C ASN A 43 5.84 3.62 10.28
N THR A 44 4.63 3.14 10.55
CA THR A 44 4.40 2.15 11.61
C THR A 44 4.89 0.77 11.17
N ALA A 45 4.96 -0.18 12.09
CA ALA A 45 5.31 -1.57 11.78
C ALA A 45 4.40 -2.17 10.69
N LEU A 46 3.11 -1.81 10.68
CA LEU A 46 2.17 -2.26 9.64
C LEU A 46 2.51 -1.68 8.28
N LEU A 47 2.78 -0.37 8.20
CA LEU A 47 3.16 0.29 6.94
C LEU A 47 4.45 -0.31 6.36
N LYS A 48 5.45 -0.58 7.21
CA LYS A 48 6.69 -1.23 6.83
C LYS A 48 6.45 -2.66 6.33
N ALA A 49 5.61 -3.45 7.02
CA ALA A 49 5.27 -4.82 6.61
C ALA A 49 4.56 -4.84 5.24
N CYS A 50 3.65 -3.89 5.00
CA CYS A 50 2.97 -3.73 3.72
C CYS A 50 3.91 -3.36 2.58
N TYR A 51 4.87 -2.48 2.82
CA TYR A 51 5.87 -2.11 1.82
C TYR A 51 6.85 -3.25 1.50
N LEU A 52 7.26 -4.02 2.51
CA LEU A 52 8.22 -5.14 2.36
C LEU A 52 7.56 -6.46 1.93
N GLY A 53 6.23 -6.54 1.92
CA GLY A 53 5.52 -7.77 1.56
C GLY A 53 5.47 -8.83 2.64
N LYS A 54 5.70 -8.46 3.90
CA LYS A 54 5.72 -9.40 5.04
C LYS A 54 4.28 -9.73 5.47
N PHE A 55 3.66 -10.65 4.74
CA PHE A 55 2.25 -11.01 4.90
C PHE A 55 1.91 -11.46 6.32
N GLU A 56 2.68 -12.39 6.88
CA GLU A 56 2.42 -12.92 8.23
C GLU A 56 2.65 -11.85 9.31
N CYS A 57 3.70 -11.03 9.19
CA CYS A 57 3.92 -9.90 10.09
C CYS A 57 2.74 -8.91 10.06
N ALA A 58 2.26 -8.54 8.87
CA ALA A 58 1.11 -7.66 8.74
C ALA A 58 -0.16 -8.26 9.37
N ARG A 59 -0.41 -9.57 9.18
CA ARG A 59 -1.53 -10.27 9.82
C ARG A 59 -1.43 -10.21 11.34
N VAL A 60 -0.27 -10.51 11.91
CA VAL A 60 -0.05 -10.42 13.35
C VAL A 60 -0.34 -9.01 13.85
N LEU A 61 0.19 -7.99 13.19
CA LEU A 61 -0.06 -6.60 13.59
C LEU A 61 -1.55 -6.25 13.56
N LEU A 62 -2.26 -6.64 12.49
CA LEU A 62 -3.70 -6.42 12.35
C LEU A 62 -4.53 -7.20 13.39
N ASP A 63 -4.16 -8.44 13.70
CA ASP A 63 -4.81 -9.26 14.73
C ASP A 63 -4.69 -8.65 16.13
N PHE A 64 -3.61 -7.89 16.37
CA PHE A 64 -3.37 -7.18 17.62
C PHE A 64 -3.82 -5.71 17.59
N GLY A 65 -4.60 -5.31 16.58
CA GLY A 65 -5.25 -3.99 16.53
C GLY A 65 -4.35 -2.86 16.07
N ALA A 66 -3.28 -3.14 15.32
CA ALA A 66 -2.49 -2.10 14.67
C ALA A 66 -3.39 -1.17 13.84
N ASN A 67 -3.09 0.12 13.89
CA ASN A 67 -3.89 1.14 13.22
C ASN A 67 -3.79 0.96 11.70
N ILE A 68 -4.80 0.32 11.12
CA ILE A 68 -4.86 0.09 9.69
C ILE A 68 -4.89 1.42 8.91
N TYR A 69 -5.40 2.51 9.50
CA TYR A 69 -5.54 3.84 8.88
C TYR A 69 -4.30 4.73 9.00
N ALA A 70 -3.20 4.22 9.57
CA ALA A 70 -1.96 4.97 9.66
C ALA A 70 -1.50 5.48 8.29
N ILE A 71 -0.93 6.69 8.29
CA ILE A 71 -0.29 7.31 7.13
C ILE A 71 1.13 7.71 7.50
N ASN A 72 2.07 7.51 6.59
CA ASN A 72 3.44 7.97 6.76
C ASN A 72 3.60 9.45 6.37
N TYR A 73 4.82 9.98 6.47
CA TYR A 73 5.11 11.39 6.13
C TYR A 73 4.90 11.73 4.64
N PHE A 74 4.71 10.73 3.78
CA PHE A 74 4.37 10.89 2.37
C PHE A 74 2.86 10.76 2.10
N GLY A 75 2.04 10.64 3.14
CA GLY A 75 0.59 10.42 3.02
C GLY A 75 0.22 9.04 2.50
N GLN A 76 1.14 8.06 2.54
CA GLN A 76 0.89 6.70 2.10
C GLN A 76 0.37 5.85 3.26
N ASN A 77 -0.64 5.03 2.99
CA ASN A 77 -1.20 4.08 3.95
C ASN A 77 -0.84 2.64 3.58
N ALA A 78 -1.29 1.68 4.40
CA ALA A 78 -0.99 0.26 4.21
C ALA A 78 -1.39 -0.25 2.81
N LEU A 79 -2.57 0.17 2.31
CA LEU A 79 -3.09 -0.26 1.02
C LEU A 79 -2.25 0.27 -0.14
N THR A 80 -1.87 1.56 -0.12
CA THR A 80 -1.07 2.16 -1.19
C THR A 80 0.36 1.62 -1.21
N LEU A 81 0.96 1.34 -0.04
CA LEU A 81 2.28 0.72 0.05
C LEU A 81 2.30 -0.74 -0.44
N ALA A 82 1.34 -1.57 -0.01
CA ALA A 82 1.22 -2.95 -0.49
C ALA A 82 1.00 -2.99 -2.01
N THR A 83 0.18 -2.06 -2.52
CA THR A 83 -0.07 -1.93 -3.95
C THR A 83 1.15 -1.43 -4.72
N TYR A 84 1.91 -0.48 -4.17
CA TYR A 84 3.15 0.01 -4.78
C TYR A 84 4.18 -1.10 -4.97
N ALA A 85 4.34 -1.94 -3.95
CA ALA A 85 5.24 -3.07 -3.94
C ALA A 85 4.70 -4.31 -4.69
N GLY A 86 3.40 -4.36 -4.98
CA GLY A 86 2.79 -5.39 -5.82
C GLY A 86 2.25 -6.61 -5.06
N HIS A 87 2.02 -6.48 -3.75
CA HIS A 87 1.65 -7.61 -2.89
C HIS A 87 0.14 -7.85 -2.87
N LEU A 88 -0.37 -8.56 -3.88
CA LEU A 88 -1.81 -8.85 -4.04
C LEU A 88 -2.45 -9.49 -2.79
N GLN A 89 -1.81 -10.48 -2.19
CA GLN A 89 -2.37 -11.17 -1.02
C GLN A 89 -2.55 -10.24 0.17
N LEU A 90 -1.60 -9.32 0.39
CA LEU A 90 -1.70 -8.28 1.41
C LEU A 90 -2.82 -7.28 1.10
N VAL A 91 -2.95 -6.88 -0.16
CA VAL A 91 -4.04 -5.99 -0.60
C VAL A 91 -5.40 -6.63 -0.31
N ILE A 92 -5.57 -7.92 -0.63
CA ILE A 92 -6.81 -8.64 -0.33
C ILE A 92 -7.09 -8.69 1.17
N GLU A 93 -6.09 -8.99 2.00
CA GLU A 93 -6.24 -9.04 3.46
C GLU A 93 -6.63 -7.67 4.04
N LEU A 94 -5.93 -6.60 3.63
CA LEU A 94 -6.24 -5.23 4.06
C LEU A 94 -7.66 -4.81 3.65
N LEU A 95 -8.10 -5.22 2.45
CA LEU A 95 -9.46 -4.94 1.98
C LEU A 95 -10.53 -5.73 2.74
N ARG A 96 -10.25 -6.98 3.13
CA ARG A 96 -11.17 -7.79 3.95
C ARG A 96 -11.35 -7.25 5.37
N ARG A 97 -10.29 -6.70 5.96
CA ARG A 97 -10.29 -6.19 7.34
C ARG A 97 -11.06 -4.89 7.52
N ARG A 98 -11.54 -4.27 6.44
CA ARG A 98 -12.31 -3.03 6.49
C ARG A 98 -13.66 -3.18 5.77
N PRO A 99 -14.73 -2.58 6.29
CA PRO A 99 -15.97 -2.45 5.53
C PRO A 99 -15.74 -1.53 4.31
N TYR A 100 -16.36 -1.87 3.17
CA TYR A 100 -16.16 -1.12 1.93
C TYR A 100 -16.51 0.38 2.03
N GLN A 101 -17.38 0.74 2.98
CA GLN A 101 -17.80 2.12 3.26
C GLN A 101 -16.72 2.97 3.94
N ASP A 102 -15.71 2.34 4.55
CA ASP A 102 -14.56 3.02 5.17
C ASP A 102 -13.41 3.27 4.18
N PHE A 103 -13.50 2.73 2.96
CA PHE A 103 -12.67 3.22 1.86
C PHE A 103 -13.23 4.57 1.45
N ASN A 104 -12.85 5.60 2.19
CA ASN A 104 -12.92 6.93 1.64
C ASN A 104 -12.17 6.89 0.30
N LEU A 105 -12.76 7.49 -0.74
CA LEU A 105 -12.22 7.49 -2.11
C LEU A 105 -10.73 7.88 -2.18
N SER A 106 -10.24 8.53 -1.12
CA SER A 106 -8.84 8.86 -0.82
C SER A 106 -7.87 7.68 -0.61
N SER A 107 -8.32 6.43 -0.42
CA SER A 107 -7.41 5.29 -0.21
C SER A 107 -7.35 4.30 -1.37
N LEU A 108 -8.51 3.95 -1.95
CA LEU A 108 -8.58 2.98 -3.05
C LEU A 108 -8.17 3.61 -4.39
N THR A 109 -8.55 4.86 -4.65
CA THR A 109 -8.20 5.55 -5.89
C THR A 109 -6.68 5.72 -6.05
N PRO A 110 -5.92 6.16 -5.02
CA PRO A 110 -4.47 6.17 -5.12
C PRO A 110 -3.85 4.78 -5.30
N ALA A 111 -4.40 3.74 -4.65
CA ALA A 111 -3.93 2.37 -4.83
C ALA A 111 -4.10 1.90 -6.29
N VAL A 112 -5.27 2.13 -6.89
CA VAL A 112 -5.51 1.84 -8.32
C VAL A 112 -4.52 2.58 -9.22
N CYS A 113 -4.33 3.89 -8.99
CA CYS A 113 -3.36 4.68 -9.76
C CYS A 113 -1.96 4.09 -9.66
N VAL A 114 -1.54 3.72 -8.45
CA VAL A 114 -0.24 3.09 -8.20
C VAL A 114 -0.12 1.74 -8.92
N ALA A 115 -1.13 0.87 -8.83
CA ALA A 115 -1.13 -0.42 -9.54
C ALA A 115 -0.92 -0.24 -11.05
N ALA A 116 -1.66 0.70 -11.65
CA ALA A 116 -1.55 1.01 -13.07
C ALA A 116 -0.17 1.59 -13.43
N MET A 117 0.33 2.58 -12.67
CA MET A 117 1.65 3.19 -12.92
C MET A 117 2.80 2.19 -12.77
N ARG A 118 2.67 1.22 -11.86
CA ARG A 118 3.64 0.16 -11.60
C ARG A 118 3.46 -1.08 -12.50
N GLN A 119 2.38 -1.11 -13.30
CA GLN A 119 2.03 -2.22 -14.21
C GLN A 119 1.79 -3.56 -13.49
N HIS A 120 1.23 -3.51 -12.28
CA HIS A 120 0.88 -4.70 -11.53
C HIS A 120 -0.42 -5.31 -12.06
N LYS A 121 -0.34 -6.06 -13.16
CA LYS A 121 -1.53 -6.59 -13.87
C LYS A 121 -2.51 -7.34 -12.97
N ALA A 122 -2.01 -8.18 -12.06
CA ALA A 122 -2.87 -8.94 -11.15
C ALA A 122 -3.66 -8.04 -10.20
N LEU A 123 -3.05 -6.94 -9.74
CA LEU A 123 -3.73 -5.92 -8.93
C LEU A 123 -4.71 -5.09 -9.78
N GLU A 124 -4.34 -4.70 -11.00
CA GLU A 124 -5.25 -4.03 -11.93
C GLU A 124 -6.51 -4.88 -12.17
N ASP A 125 -6.33 -6.16 -12.50
CA ASP A 125 -7.43 -7.08 -12.80
C ASP A 125 -8.29 -7.33 -11.56
N TYR A 126 -7.67 -7.42 -10.38
CA TYR A 126 -8.39 -7.54 -9.12
C TYR A 126 -9.24 -6.29 -8.82
N PHE A 127 -8.66 -5.08 -8.92
CA PHE A 127 -9.40 -3.84 -8.73
C PHE A 127 -10.52 -3.67 -9.76
N MET A 128 -10.32 -4.09 -11.01
CA MET A 128 -11.39 -4.10 -12.02
C MET A 128 -12.53 -5.05 -11.67
N ARG A 129 -12.24 -6.21 -11.10
CA ARG A 129 -13.29 -7.15 -10.67
C ARG A 129 -14.07 -6.62 -9.46
N LEU A 130 -13.41 -5.84 -8.59
CA LEU A 130 -14.07 -5.17 -7.48
C LEU A 130 -15.04 -4.08 -7.95
N ASP A 131 -14.75 -3.41 -9.07
CA ASP A 131 -15.62 -2.38 -9.65
C ASP A 131 -15.63 -2.41 -11.19
N PRO A 132 -16.38 -3.37 -11.78
CA PRO A 132 -16.35 -3.59 -13.23
C PRO A 132 -16.98 -2.44 -14.02
N MET A 133 -17.88 -1.67 -13.41
CA MET A 133 -18.64 -0.60 -14.07
C MET A 133 -18.08 0.82 -13.81
N GLY A 134 -17.06 0.97 -12.94
CA GLY A 134 -16.57 2.28 -12.56
C GLY A 134 -17.63 3.06 -11.79
N THR A 135 -18.19 2.43 -10.75
CA THR A 135 -19.25 3.00 -9.92
C THR A 135 -18.87 4.40 -9.46
N PRO A 136 -19.80 5.37 -9.41
CA PRO A 136 -19.47 6.75 -9.06
C PRO A 136 -18.72 6.91 -7.73
N ALA A 137 -18.97 6.00 -6.79
CA ALA A 137 -18.33 5.92 -5.49
C ALA A 137 -16.83 5.56 -5.53
N LEU A 138 -16.30 5.14 -6.68
CA LEU A 138 -14.90 4.73 -6.86
C LEU A 138 -14.16 5.57 -7.91
N ARG A 139 -14.70 6.76 -8.21
CA ARG A 139 -14.10 7.72 -9.12
C ARG A 139 -13.21 8.72 -8.39
N THR A 140 -12.20 9.24 -9.08
CA THR A 140 -11.49 10.43 -8.57
C THR A 140 -12.48 11.60 -8.41
N VAL A 141 -12.03 12.66 -7.71
CA VAL A 141 -12.75 13.96 -7.68
C VAL A 141 -13.00 14.55 -9.08
N HIS A 142 -12.27 14.08 -10.10
CA HIS A 142 -12.45 14.46 -11.50
C HIS A 142 -13.34 13.47 -12.29
N GLY A 143 -14.03 12.55 -11.61
CA GLY A 143 -14.92 11.57 -12.24
C GLY A 143 -14.20 10.44 -13.00
N LEU A 144 -12.88 10.31 -12.84
CA LEU A 144 -12.10 9.26 -13.52
C LEU A 144 -12.22 7.94 -12.76
N GLY A 145 -12.72 6.90 -13.42
CA GLY A 145 -12.73 5.55 -12.88
C GLY A 145 -11.45 4.76 -13.21
N ILE A 146 -11.37 3.53 -12.69
CA ILE A 146 -10.24 2.59 -12.89
C ILE A 146 -9.89 2.43 -14.38
N ASN A 147 -10.90 2.29 -15.24
CA ASN A 147 -10.73 2.13 -16.68
C ASN A 147 -10.12 3.37 -17.35
N ASN A 148 -10.56 4.58 -16.96
CA ASN A 148 -10.02 5.82 -17.49
C ASN A 148 -8.55 5.99 -17.10
N LEU A 149 -8.22 5.74 -15.84
CA LEU A 149 -6.85 5.86 -15.31
C LEU A 149 -5.89 4.88 -16.00
N ARG A 150 -6.32 3.61 -16.17
CA ARG A 150 -5.53 2.62 -16.91
C ARG A 150 -5.26 3.05 -18.36
N HIS A 151 -6.29 3.56 -19.04
CA HIS A 151 -6.13 4.02 -20.42
C HIS A 151 -5.12 5.17 -20.52
N MET A 152 -5.20 6.15 -19.61
CA MET A 152 -4.25 7.28 -19.56
C MET A 152 -2.81 6.82 -19.34
N VAL A 153 -2.59 5.85 -18.43
CA VAL A 153 -1.24 5.30 -18.19
C VAL A 153 -0.71 4.57 -19.43
N LYS A 154 -1.54 3.77 -20.11
CA LYS A 154 -1.16 3.08 -21.36
C LYS A 154 -0.75 4.07 -22.45
N LEU A 155 -1.48 5.18 -22.62
CA LEU A 155 -1.13 6.23 -23.57
C LEU A 155 0.24 6.85 -23.23
N LYS A 156 0.47 7.19 -21.97
CA LYS A 156 1.74 7.78 -21.51
C LYS A 156 2.95 6.85 -21.73
N LEU A 157 2.76 5.54 -21.61
CA LEU A 157 3.80 4.55 -21.90
C LEU A 157 4.08 4.44 -23.41
N LYS A 158 3.04 4.47 -24.25
CA LYS A 158 3.19 4.48 -25.72
C LYS A 158 3.91 5.74 -26.22
N THR A 159 3.57 6.92 -25.68
CA THR A 159 4.20 8.18 -26.09
C THR A 159 5.66 8.31 -25.61
N LYS A 160 6.05 7.64 -24.52
CA LYS A 160 7.46 7.51 -24.13
C LYS A 160 8.26 6.54 -25.01
N GLN A 161 7.60 5.60 -25.69
CA GLN A 161 8.25 4.63 -26.58
C GLN A 161 8.34 5.12 -28.04
N SER A 162 7.47 6.06 -28.46
CA SER A 162 7.67 6.77 -29.72
C SER A 162 8.90 7.68 -29.59
N LYS A 163 9.96 7.40 -30.37
CA LYS A 163 11.08 8.33 -30.56
C LYS A 163 10.51 9.71 -30.90
N PRO A 164 11.12 10.82 -30.41
CA PRO A 164 10.68 12.15 -30.81
C PRO A 164 10.72 12.21 -32.34
N ILE A 165 9.56 12.49 -32.94
CA ILE A 165 9.48 12.79 -34.37
C ILE A 165 10.14 14.15 -34.52
N PHE A 166 11.45 14.18 -34.77
CA PHE A 166 12.09 15.37 -35.29
C PHE A 166 11.50 15.57 -36.68
N ILE A 167 10.49 16.42 -36.79
CA ILE A 167 10.01 16.91 -38.07
C ILE A 167 11.16 17.77 -38.61
N ASN A 168 11.95 17.22 -39.54
CA ASN A 168 12.91 17.99 -40.32
C ASN A 168 12.11 18.93 -41.23
N ILE A 169 11.78 20.11 -40.72
CA ILE A 169 11.27 21.22 -41.51
C ILE A 169 12.43 22.16 -41.77
N ILE A 170 13.26 21.90 -42.78
CA ILE A 170 13.90 22.96 -43.57
C ILE A 170 14.11 22.40 -44.99
N LYS A 171 13.62 23.16 -45.98
CA LYS A 171 13.83 22.96 -47.43
C LYS A 171 15.28 23.24 -47.81
#